data_AF-A0A842TBS6-F1
#
_entry.id   AF-A0A842TBS6-F1
#
_cell.length_a   1.000
_cell.length_b   1.000
_cell.length_c   1.000
_cell.angle_alpha   90.00
_cell.angle_beta   90.00
_cell.angle_gamma   90.00
#
_symmetry.space_group_name_H-M   'P 1'
#
loop_
_entity.id
_entity.type
_entity.pdbx_description
1 polymer ?
#
loop_
_entity_poly.entity_id
_entity_poly.type
_entity_poly.pdbx_seq_one_letter_code
_entity_poly.pdbx_strand_id
1 'polypeptide(L)' 'MADYKRIKCPQCSNENPRMLHEEPDKSQVLYYSMQGTPVYKKIMKCGNCGATFDK' A
#
# COMPACT_ATOMS: atom_id res chain seq x y z
N MET A 1 17.12 -10.67 13.61
CA MET A 1 16.92 -10.14 12.25
C MET A 1 15.46 -9.77 12.10
N ALA A 2 15.12 -8.52 11.76
CA ALA A 2 13.75 -8.20 11.40
C ALA A 2 13.50 -8.79 10.00
N ASP A 3 12.64 -9.80 9.90
CA ASP A 3 12.13 -10.30 8.63
C ASP A 3 11.44 -9.15 7.89
N TYR A 4 12.19 -8.48 7.03
CA TYR A 4 11.60 -7.58 6.05
C TYR A 4 10.79 -8.47 5.12
N LYS A 5 9.49 -8.66 5.43
CA LYS A 5 8.54 -9.30 4.51
C LYS A 5 8.70 -8.62 3.17
N ARG A 6 9.35 -9.30 2.23
CA ARG A 6 9.47 -8.82 0.85
C ARG A 6 8.05 -8.71 0.34
N ILE A 7 7.56 -7.48 0.18
CA ILE A 7 6.23 -7.25 -0.34
C ILE A 7 6.24 -7.82 -1.76
N LYS A 8 5.35 -8.77 -2.01
CA LYS A 8 5.21 -9.41 -3.31
C LYS A 8 3.84 -9.05 -3.85
N CYS A 9 3.78 -8.58 -5.09
CA CYS A 9 2.52 -8.33 -5.75
C CYS A 9 1.74 -9.65 -5.91
N PRO A 10 0.50 -9.77 -5.40
CA PRO A 10 -0.28 -11.00 -5.51
C PRO A 10 -0.73 -11.30 -6.95
N GLN A 11 -0.70 -10.32 -7.84
CA GLN A 11 -1.14 -10.46 -9.23
C GLN A 11 0.00 -10.85 -10.18
N CYS A 12 1.10 -10.11 -10.18
CA CYS A 12 2.21 -10.37 -11.11
C CYS A 12 3.44 -11.01 -10.45
N SER A 13 3.35 -11.35 -9.16
CA SER A 13 4.48 -11.91 -8.39
C SER A 13 5.72 -11.02 -8.33
N ASN A 14 5.63 -9.73 -8.69
CA ASN A 14 6.76 -8.82 -8.63
C ASN A 14 7.15 -8.52 -7.18
N GLU A 15 8.41 -8.74 -6.86
CA GLU A 15 9.02 -8.48 -5.55
C GLU A 15 9.90 -7.24 -5.54
N ASN A 16 10.03 -6.54 -6.67
CA ASN A 16 10.88 -5.36 -6.77
C ASN A 16 10.29 -4.22 -5.92
N PRO A 17 10.94 -3.84 -4.80
CA PRO A 17 10.41 -2.84 -3.89
C PRO A 17 10.35 -1.44 -4.52
N ARG A 18 11.16 -1.17 -5.56
CA ARG A 18 11.12 0.10 -6.31
C ARG A 18 9.86 0.24 -7.15
N MET A 19 9.18 -0.87 -7.45
CA MET A 19 7.95 -0.92 -8.24
C MET A 19 6.72 -1.13 -7.35
N LEU A 20 6.86 -1.09 -6.02
CA LEU A 20 5.76 -1.26 -5.08
C LEU A 20 5.61 0.04 -4.29
N HIS A 21 4.66 0.85 -4.71
CA HIS A 21 4.42 2.17 -4.13
C HIS A 21 3.31 2.09 -3.09
N GLU A 22 3.52 2.72 -1.93
CA GLU A 22 2.47 2.89 -0.93
C GLU A 22 1.66 4.15 -1.28
N GLU A 23 0.35 4.01 -1.43
CA GLU A 23 -0.57 5.13 -1.70
C GLU A 23 -1.74 5.09 -0.70
N PRO A 24 -2.29 6.25 -0.30
CA PRO A 24 -3.51 6.29 0.50
C PRO A 24 -4.74 5.94 -0.36
N ASP A 25 -5.53 4.96 0.09
CA ASP A 25 -6.84 4.65 -0.48
C ASP A 25 -7.88 5.65 0.02
N LYS A 26 -8.23 6.60 -0.86
CA LYS A 26 -9.22 7.64 -0.57
C LYS A 26 -10.63 7.09 -0.37
N SER A 27 -10.87 5.83 -0.71
CA SER A 27 -12.15 5.16 -0.54
C SER A 27 -12.39 4.70 0.90
N GLN A 28 -11.32 4.51 1.68
CA GLN A 28 -11.38 4.02 3.05
C GLN A 28 -10.74 5.00 4.03
N VAL A 29 -11.59 5.79 4.71
CA VAL A 29 -11.18 6.63 5.84
C VAL A 29 -11.13 5.77 7.09
N LEU A 30 -9.95 5.64 7.71
CA LEU A 30 -9.77 4.89 8.94
C LEU A 30 -10.27 5.70 10.15
N TYR A 31 -9.82 6.95 10.25
CA TYR A 31 -10.22 7.86 11.31
C TYR A 31 -9.92 9.30 10.90
N TYR A 32 -10.48 10.25 11.63
CA TYR A 32 -10.15 11.67 11.50
C TYR A 32 -9.11 12.02 12.57
N SER A 33 -8.04 12.71 12.16
CA SER A 33 -7.06 13.24 13.11
C SER A 33 -7.71 14.30 13.99
N MET A 34 -7.07 14.66 15.11
CA MET A 34 -7.56 15.72 16.00
C MET A 34 -7.66 17.11 15.33
N GLN A 35 -6.99 17.29 14.19
CA GLN A 35 -7.03 18.51 13.37
C GLN A 35 -8.12 18.45 12.28
N GLY A 36 -8.96 17.40 12.28
CA GLY A 36 -10.04 17.20 11.31
C GLY A 36 -9.58 16.66 9.95
N THR A 37 -8.30 16.28 9.79
CA THR A 37 -7.82 15.72 8.53
C THR A 37 -8.17 14.22 8.43
N PRO A 38 -8.78 13.76 7.32
CA PRO A 38 -9.10 12.35 7.14
C PRO A 38 -7.82 11.54 6.95
N VAL A 39 -7.64 10.52 7.78
CA VAL A 39 -6.55 9.55 7.66
C VAL A 39 -7.07 8.35 6.88
N TYR A 40 -6.51 8.17 5.69
CA TYR A 40 -6.89 7.10 4.77
C TYR A 40 -6.11 5.82 5.05
N LYS A 41 -6.72 4.68 4.71
CA LYS A 41 -6.02 3.40 4.71
C LYS A 41 -4.89 3.43 3.68
N LYS A 42 -3.75 2.82 4.01
CA LYS A 42 -2.62 2.70 3.09
C LYS A 42 -2.75 1.40 2.30
N ILE A 43 -2.63 1.50 0.98
CA ILE A 43 -2.61 0.38 0.06
C ILE A 43 -1.28 0.35 -0.70
N MET A 44 -0.86 -0.83 -1.13
CA MET A 44 0.29 -1.02 -2.00
C MET A 44 -0.17 -1.09 -3.46
N LYS A 45 0.47 -0.33 -4.33
CA LYS A 45 0.26 -0.36 -5.77
C LYS A 45 1.50 -0.90 -6.48
N CYS A 46 1.29 -1.90 -7.31
CA CYS A 46 2.34 -2.41 -8.18
C CYS A 46 2.47 -1.56 -9.44
N GLY A 47 3.64 -0.98 -9.67
CA GLY A 47 3.98 -0.24 -10.88
C GLY A 47 4.20 -1.11 -12.12
N ASN A 48 4.28 -2.44 -11.97
CA ASN A 48 4.41 -3.36 -13.12
C ASN A 48 3.05 -3.73 -13.74
N CYS A 49 2.09 -4.16 -12.91
CA CYS A 49 0.77 -4.59 -13.38
C CYS A 49 -0.38 -3.66 -13.00
N GLY A 50 -0.13 -2.60 -12.23
CA GLY A 50 -1.16 -1.66 -11.76
C GLY A 50 -2.02 -2.16 -10.61
N ALA A 51 -1.84 -3.42 -10.16
CA ALA A 51 -2.67 -3.99 -9.10
C ALA A 51 -2.45 -3.29 -7.75
N THR A 52 -3.55 -2.99 -7.07
CA THR A 52 -3.59 -2.44 -5.72
C THR A 52 -3.97 -3.53 -4.72
N PHE A 53 -3.24 -3.64 -3.60
CA PHE A 53 -3.48 -4.66 -2.58
C PHE A 53 -3.08 -4.16 -1.19
N ASP A 54 -3.63 -4.79 -0.16
CA ASP A 54 -3.30 -4.48 1.25
C ASP A 54 -1.96 -5.11 1.64
N LYS A 55 -1.25 -4.50 2.61
CA LYS A 55 0.03 -4.99 3.14
C LYS A 55 -0.15 -5.99 4.26
#